data_AF-A0A544TDW2-F1
#
_entry.id   AF-A0A544TDW2-F1
#
_cell.length_a   1.000
_cell.length_b   1.000
_cell.length_c   1.000
_cell.angle_alpha   90.00
_cell.angle_beta   90.00
_cell.angle_gamma   90.00
#
_symmetry.space_group_name_H-M   'P 1'
#
loop_
_entity.id
_entity.type
_entity.pdbx_description
1 polymer ?
#
loop_
_entity_poly.entity_id
_entity_poly.type
_entity_poly.pdbx_seq_one_letter_code
_entity_poly.pdbx_strand_id
1 'polypeptide(L)'
;MMEVRGEMIMRPTVIEREILTGSAAHDYTKKMVETDLIVTATLVKHLLFTVKGAEQYRNEWNEDNLSNREKLVEYFNQLLVHISTESILESIVTYSTSEVAKFIGVSQQTINAWIRDGKIKGVEKDGNKWSKIPEEAEVILSNGKRFTIATLKANWEVENEEPEVDEITYLEHSIKELEEKYDGKTFEEVFGDKTILELTEEDTDASVWLSYKVRLESAKKARNN
;
A
#
# COMPACT_ATOMS: atom_id res chain seq x y z
N MET A 1 12.96 -36.52 -17.63
CA MET A 1 12.80 -35.11 -17.99
C MET A 1 11.88 -34.53 -16.92
N MET A 2 12.47 -34.04 -15.82
CA MET A 2 11.70 -33.54 -14.68
C MET A 2 11.14 -32.17 -15.06
N GLU A 3 9.83 -32.02 -14.97
CA GLU A 3 9.15 -30.73 -15.06
C GLU A 3 9.84 -29.74 -14.12
N VAL A 4 10.25 -28.59 -14.66
CA VAL A 4 10.65 -27.44 -13.87
C VAL A 4 9.41 -27.04 -13.06
N ARG A 5 9.35 -27.44 -11.79
CA ARG A 5 8.36 -26.92 -10.83
C ARG A 5 8.40 -25.40 -10.97
N GLY A 6 7.27 -24.79 -11.32
CA GLY A 6 7.18 -23.36 -11.59
C GLY A 6 7.87 -22.58 -10.48
N GLU A 7 8.94 -21.88 -10.85
CA GLU A 7 9.67 -21.02 -9.92
C GLU A 7 8.71 -19.96 -9.37
N MET A 8 8.65 -19.85 -8.04
CA MET A 8 7.83 -18.85 -7.38
C MET A 8 8.61 -17.55 -7.32
N ILE A 9 8.09 -16.53 -8.00
CA ILE A 9 8.61 -15.17 -7.90
C ILE A 9 7.94 -14.52 -6.70
N MET A 10 8.67 -14.37 -5.60
CA MET A 10 8.24 -13.52 -4.50
C MET A 10 8.52 -12.06 -4.83
N ARG A 11 7.48 -11.22 -4.73
CA ARG A 11 7.54 -9.79 -5.00
C ARG A 11 7.15 -9.01 -3.75
N PRO A 12 7.98 -9.03 -2.68
CA PRO A 12 7.76 -8.14 -1.56
C PRO A 12 7.76 -6.69 -2.06
N THR A 13 6.83 -5.91 -1.56
CA THR A 13 6.81 -4.45 -1.69
C THR A 13 8.09 -3.83 -1.12
N VAL A 14 8.40 -2.58 -1.46
CA VAL A 14 9.54 -1.85 -0.89
C VAL A 14 9.53 -1.90 0.65
N ILE A 15 8.36 -1.75 1.26
CA ILE A 15 8.21 -1.77 2.73
C ILE A 15 8.53 -3.16 3.28
N GLU A 16 8.01 -4.21 2.65
CA GLU A 16 8.32 -5.59 3.05
C GLU A 16 9.81 -5.90 2.87
N ARG A 17 10.46 -5.40 1.83
CA ARG A 17 11.92 -5.55 1.63
C ARG A 17 12.74 -4.92 2.77
N GLU A 18 12.38 -3.71 3.19
CA GLU A 18 13.02 -3.05 4.34
C GLU A 18 12.83 -3.86 5.63
N ILE A 19 11.64 -4.44 5.82
CA ILE A 19 11.37 -5.32 6.95
C ILE A 19 12.23 -6.58 6.89
N LEU A 20 12.27 -7.27 5.74
CA LEU A 20 12.98 -8.53 5.53
C LEU A 20 14.50 -8.42 5.75
N THR A 21 15.07 -7.24 5.50
CA THR A 21 16.51 -6.97 5.65
C THR A 21 16.87 -6.30 6.98
N GLY A 22 15.87 -5.83 7.74
CA GLY A 22 16.07 -5.11 8.99
C GLY A 22 16.46 -6.00 10.18
N SER A 23 16.86 -5.37 11.29
CA SER A 23 17.16 -6.05 12.55
C SER A 23 15.94 -6.79 13.13
N ALA A 24 14.73 -6.27 12.90
CA ALA A 24 13.49 -6.90 13.34
C ALA A 24 13.29 -8.28 12.69
N ALA A 25 13.62 -8.44 11.39
CA ALA A 25 13.57 -9.74 10.73
C ALA A 25 14.61 -10.71 11.32
N HIS A 26 15.82 -10.24 11.62
CA HIS A 26 16.85 -11.06 12.26
C HIS A 26 16.42 -11.54 13.65
N ASP A 27 15.81 -10.67 14.45
CA ASP A 27 15.27 -11.05 15.76
C ASP A 27 14.10 -12.04 15.63
N TYR A 28 13.28 -11.87 14.59
CA TYR A 28 12.16 -12.76 14.32
C TYR A 28 12.62 -14.15 13.85
N THR A 29 13.57 -14.24 12.92
CA THR A 29 14.14 -15.51 12.47
C THR A 29 14.76 -16.28 13.62
N LYS A 30 15.47 -15.58 14.53
CA LYS A 30 15.99 -16.17 15.77
C LYS A 30 14.86 -16.75 16.64
N LYS A 31 13.80 -15.98 16.89
CA LYS A 31 12.63 -16.45 17.66
C LYS A 31 11.94 -17.64 17.02
N MET A 32 11.81 -17.67 15.69
CA MET A 32 11.23 -18.82 14.97
C MET A 32 12.06 -20.08 15.18
N VAL A 33 13.37 -19.98 15.00
CA VAL A 33 14.31 -21.11 15.21
C VAL A 33 14.31 -21.57 16.68
N GLU A 34 14.18 -20.64 17.63
CA GLU A 34 14.05 -20.96 19.06
C GLU A 34 12.76 -21.71 19.36
N THR A 35 11.65 -21.26 18.78
CA THR A 35 10.29 -21.81 18.98
C THR A 35 10.16 -23.21 18.39
N ASP A 36 10.48 -23.37 17.11
CA ASP A 36 10.40 -24.67 16.45
C ASP A 36 11.45 -24.79 15.34
N LEU A 37 12.50 -25.56 15.65
CA LEU A 37 13.62 -25.79 14.76
C LEU A 37 13.23 -26.55 13.49
N ILE A 38 12.37 -27.57 13.63
CA ILE A 38 12.04 -28.50 12.53
C ILE A 38 11.10 -27.82 11.54
N VAL A 39 10.09 -27.11 12.05
CA VAL A 39 9.15 -26.34 11.22
C VAL A 39 9.91 -25.24 10.49
N THR A 40 10.79 -24.51 11.19
CA THR A 40 11.59 -23.45 10.57
C THR A 40 12.54 -24.01 9.50
N ALA A 41 13.22 -25.12 9.78
CA ALA A 41 14.08 -25.81 8.82
C ALA A 41 13.30 -26.24 7.56
N THR A 42 12.09 -26.75 7.73
CA THR A 42 11.22 -27.17 6.63
C THR A 42 10.78 -25.97 5.78
N LEU A 43 10.45 -24.84 6.42
CA LEU A 43 10.10 -23.60 5.74
C LEU A 43 11.28 -23.06 4.93
N VAL A 44 12.46 -22.95 5.54
CA VAL A 44 13.68 -22.47 4.87
C VAL A 44 14.02 -23.37 3.68
N LYS A 45 13.96 -24.69 3.86
CA LYS A 45 14.12 -25.65 2.76
C LYS A 45 13.10 -25.40 1.66
N HIS A 46 11.82 -25.25 2.00
CA HIS A 46 10.79 -25.00 1.00
C HIS A 46 11.11 -23.74 0.19
N LEU A 47 11.40 -22.63 0.87
CA LEU A 47 11.74 -21.35 0.25
C LEU A 47 12.98 -21.45 -0.66
N LEU A 48 14.04 -22.15 -0.23
CA LEU A 48 15.25 -22.38 -1.04
C LEU A 48 14.97 -23.08 -2.38
N PHE A 49 13.97 -23.97 -2.41
CA PHE A 49 13.62 -24.73 -3.62
C PHE A 49 12.51 -24.09 -4.44
N THR A 50 11.79 -23.11 -3.91
CA THR A 50 10.71 -22.41 -4.63
C THR A 50 11.09 -21.02 -5.12
N VAL A 51 11.97 -20.31 -4.41
CA VAL A 51 12.34 -18.93 -4.76
C VAL A 51 13.28 -18.91 -5.96
N LYS A 52 12.92 -18.11 -6.97
CA LYS A 52 13.77 -17.84 -8.14
C LYS A 52 15.12 -17.25 -7.73
N GLY A 53 16.21 -17.67 -8.39
CA GLY A 53 17.56 -17.16 -8.13
C GLY A 53 18.24 -17.77 -6.91
N ALA A 54 17.57 -18.64 -6.14
CA ALA A 54 18.11 -19.23 -4.93
C ALA A 54 19.09 -20.40 -5.19
N GLU A 55 19.46 -20.67 -6.45
CA GLU A 55 20.36 -21.77 -6.88
C GLU A 55 21.64 -21.83 -6.04
N GLN A 56 22.26 -20.67 -5.80
CA GLN A 56 23.54 -20.57 -5.11
C GLN A 56 23.44 -21.05 -3.65
N TYR A 57 22.36 -20.72 -2.96
CA TYR A 57 22.13 -21.12 -1.56
C TYR A 57 21.75 -22.61 -1.44
N ARG A 58 21.13 -23.19 -2.48
CA ARG A 58 20.83 -24.64 -2.51
C ARG A 58 22.09 -25.49 -2.44
N ASN A 59 23.20 -25.02 -3.01
CA ASN A 59 24.47 -25.75 -2.97
C ASN A 59 25.16 -25.65 -1.61
N GLU A 60 24.90 -24.57 -0.86
CA GLU A 60 25.42 -24.37 0.49
C GLU A 60 24.54 -25.02 1.57
N TRP A 61 23.30 -25.39 1.21
CA TRP A 61 22.38 -26.08 2.08
C TRP A 61 22.84 -27.51 2.39
N ASN A 62 23.00 -27.81 3.67
CA ASN A 62 23.33 -29.14 4.15
C ASN A 62 22.37 -29.54 5.29
N GLU A 63 21.63 -30.64 5.07
CA GLU A 63 20.65 -31.15 6.03
C GLU A 63 21.26 -31.57 7.36
N ASP A 64 22.55 -31.94 7.39
CA ASP A 64 23.27 -32.29 8.62
C ASP A 64 23.43 -31.08 9.55
N ASN A 65 23.38 -29.86 9.00
CA ASN A 65 23.44 -28.63 9.77
C ASN A 65 22.07 -28.17 10.30
N LEU A 66 20.97 -28.88 10.01
CA LEU A 66 19.62 -28.47 10.43
C LEU A 66 19.41 -28.49 11.94
N SER A 67 20.19 -29.30 12.66
CA SER A 67 20.19 -29.31 14.11
C SER A 67 20.94 -28.11 14.72
N ASN A 68 21.68 -27.37 13.89
CA ASN A 68 22.44 -26.19 14.31
C ASN A 68 21.58 -24.92 14.16
N ARG A 69 21.12 -24.40 15.30
CA ARG A 69 20.27 -23.20 15.36
C ARG A 69 20.94 -21.98 14.72
N GLU A 70 22.22 -21.75 15.00
CA GLU A 70 22.95 -20.58 14.49
C GLU A 70 23.06 -20.61 12.97
N LYS A 71 23.41 -21.78 12.40
CA LYS A 71 23.47 -21.94 10.95
C LYS A 71 22.10 -21.79 10.29
N LEU A 72 21.03 -22.30 10.93
CA LEU A 72 19.70 -22.16 10.36
C LEU A 72 19.23 -20.70 10.33
N VAL A 73 19.51 -19.93 11.39
CA VAL A 73 19.23 -18.48 11.41
C VAL A 73 20.01 -17.79 10.30
N GLU A 74 21.29 -18.11 10.13
CA GLU A 74 22.12 -17.54 9.07
C GLU A 74 21.55 -17.82 7.67
N TYR A 75 21.26 -19.08 7.36
CA TYR A 75 20.65 -19.45 6.07
C TYR A 75 19.32 -18.74 5.84
N PHE A 76 18.50 -18.60 6.88
CA PHE A 76 17.22 -17.92 6.75
C PHE A 76 17.43 -16.43 6.43
N ASN A 77 18.30 -15.75 7.16
CA ASN A 77 18.60 -14.33 6.91
C ASN A 77 19.17 -14.09 5.50
N GLN A 78 20.11 -14.94 5.06
CA GLN A 78 20.65 -14.86 3.70
C GLN A 78 19.55 -15.03 2.64
N LEU A 79 18.62 -15.96 2.86
CA LEU A 79 17.50 -16.17 1.96
C LEU A 79 16.53 -14.98 1.93
N LEU A 80 16.26 -14.36 3.08
CA LEU A 80 15.43 -13.14 3.14
C LEU A 80 16.07 -11.97 2.39
N VAL A 81 17.39 -11.79 2.54
CA VAL A 81 18.17 -10.79 1.79
C VAL A 81 18.14 -11.08 0.29
N HIS A 82 18.26 -12.34 -0.10
CA HIS A 82 18.16 -12.75 -1.50
C HIS A 82 16.78 -12.45 -2.09
N ILE A 83 15.70 -12.85 -1.41
CA ILE A 83 14.31 -12.57 -1.80
C ILE A 83 14.12 -11.06 -2.01
N SER A 84 14.63 -10.25 -1.09
CA SER A 84 14.59 -8.79 -1.21
C SER A 84 15.34 -8.31 -2.44
N THR A 85 16.55 -8.81 -2.69
CA THR A 85 17.42 -8.37 -3.80
C THR A 85 16.85 -8.74 -5.17
N GLU A 86 16.43 -9.99 -5.36
CA GLU A 86 15.84 -10.45 -6.63
C GLU A 86 14.56 -9.69 -6.98
N SER A 87 13.75 -9.35 -5.98
CA SER A 87 12.53 -8.59 -6.22
C SER A 87 12.78 -7.15 -6.67
N ILE A 88 13.94 -6.56 -6.37
CA ILE A 88 14.34 -5.25 -6.89
C ILE A 88 14.68 -5.35 -8.39
N LEU A 89 15.39 -6.41 -8.79
CA LEU A 89 15.77 -6.63 -10.20
C LEU A 89 14.56 -6.80 -11.12
N GLU A 90 13.45 -7.30 -10.58
CA GLU A 90 12.21 -7.56 -11.28
C GLU A 90 11.13 -6.48 -11.05
N SER A 91 11.42 -5.42 -10.29
CA SER A 91 10.45 -4.36 -10.03
C SER A 91 10.27 -3.46 -11.26
N ILE A 92 9.04 -3.45 -11.79
CA ILE A 92 8.63 -2.63 -12.94
C ILE A 92 7.78 -1.42 -12.48
N VAL A 93 7.51 -1.31 -11.18
CA VAL A 93 6.59 -0.30 -10.67
C VAL A 93 7.23 1.07 -10.78
N THR A 94 6.63 1.88 -11.64
CA THR A 94 7.11 3.24 -11.94
C THR A 94 5.94 4.19 -11.90
N TYR A 95 6.21 5.39 -11.38
CA TYR A 95 5.25 6.47 -11.23
C TYR A 95 5.62 7.63 -12.12
N SER A 96 4.61 8.36 -12.58
CA SER A 96 4.77 9.66 -13.22
C SER A 96 5.14 10.73 -12.20
N THR A 97 5.71 11.84 -12.69
CA THR A 97 5.99 13.01 -11.87
C THR A 97 4.73 13.60 -11.24
N SER A 98 3.57 13.47 -11.89
CA SER A 98 2.26 13.87 -11.34
C SER A 98 1.80 13.00 -10.16
N GLU A 99 1.97 11.69 -10.26
CA GLU A 99 1.62 10.76 -9.16
C GLU A 99 2.52 10.99 -7.95
N VAL A 100 3.82 11.14 -8.17
CA VAL A 100 4.76 11.48 -7.08
C VAL A 100 4.43 12.83 -6.45
N ALA A 101 4.02 13.82 -7.24
CA ALA A 101 3.59 15.11 -6.70
C ALA A 101 2.36 14.97 -5.78
N LYS A 102 1.41 14.10 -6.16
CA LYS A 102 0.22 13.77 -5.38
C LYS A 102 0.60 13.13 -4.03
N PHE A 103 1.46 12.11 -4.04
CA PHE A 103 1.87 11.41 -2.81
C PHE A 103 2.58 12.33 -1.80
N ILE A 104 3.28 13.36 -2.28
CA ILE A 104 4.06 14.27 -1.44
C ILE A 104 3.30 15.57 -1.10
N GLY A 105 2.22 15.89 -1.84
CA GLY A 105 1.46 17.12 -1.66
C GLY A 105 2.16 18.36 -2.23
N VAL A 106 2.89 18.24 -3.35
CA VAL A 106 3.60 19.35 -4.01
C VAL A 106 3.21 19.46 -5.48
N SER A 107 3.67 20.52 -6.17
CA SER A 107 3.43 20.66 -7.61
C SER A 107 4.34 19.72 -8.44
N GLN A 108 3.87 19.31 -9.62
CA GLN A 108 4.69 18.56 -10.57
C GLN A 108 5.97 19.32 -10.97
N GLN A 109 5.92 20.66 -11.01
CA GLN A 109 7.08 21.50 -11.28
C GLN A 109 8.14 21.38 -10.18
N THR A 110 7.71 21.27 -8.93
CA THR A 110 8.59 21.04 -7.77
C THR A 110 9.29 19.68 -7.88
N ILE A 111 8.57 18.63 -8.26
CA ILE A 111 9.17 17.30 -8.50
C ILE A 111 10.23 17.35 -9.61
N ASN A 112 9.92 18.00 -10.74
CA ASN A 112 10.88 18.16 -11.83
C ASN A 112 12.14 18.93 -11.39
N ALA A 113 11.97 19.97 -10.56
CA ALA A 113 13.10 20.69 -9.98
C ALA A 113 13.93 19.78 -9.06
N TRP A 114 13.28 19.00 -8.18
CA TRP A 114 13.98 18.08 -7.27
C TRP A 114 14.73 16.95 -7.98
N ILE A 115 14.22 16.43 -9.10
CA ILE A 115 14.95 15.49 -9.95
C ILE A 115 16.19 16.16 -10.52
N ARG A 116 16.06 17.39 -11.04
CA ARG A 116 17.20 18.15 -11.60
C ARG A 116 18.24 18.49 -10.54
N ASP A 117 17.81 18.83 -9.33
CA ASP A 117 18.66 19.22 -8.21
C ASP A 117 19.26 18.02 -7.46
N GLY A 118 18.96 16.78 -7.90
CA GLY A 118 19.46 15.55 -7.29
C GLY A 118 18.85 15.22 -5.91
N LYS A 119 17.72 15.84 -5.57
CA LYS A 119 16.94 15.55 -4.36
C LYS A 119 16.10 14.29 -4.48
N ILE A 120 15.79 13.86 -5.70
CA ILE A 120 15.20 12.54 -5.97
C ILE A 120 16.29 11.67 -6.63
N LYS A 121 16.65 10.57 -5.98
CA LYS A 121 17.67 9.61 -6.43
C LYS A 121 17.03 8.34 -7.00
N GLY A 122 17.75 7.65 -7.89
CA GLY A 122 17.25 6.43 -8.54
C GLY A 122 16.37 6.68 -9.77
N VAL A 123 16.37 7.91 -10.29
CA VAL A 123 15.65 8.27 -11.53
C VAL A 123 16.65 8.40 -12.67
N GLU A 124 16.50 7.58 -13.70
CA GLU A 124 17.25 7.75 -14.95
C GLU A 124 16.53 8.76 -15.85
N LYS A 125 17.29 9.72 -16.38
CA LYS A 125 16.78 10.64 -17.41
C LYS A 125 16.80 9.94 -18.77
N ASP A 126 15.65 9.44 -19.21
CA ASP A 126 15.47 9.00 -20.60
C ASP A 126 15.18 10.19 -21.52
N GLY A 127 16.23 10.97 -21.81
CA GLY A 127 16.19 12.08 -22.77
C GLY A 127 15.12 13.13 -22.49
N ASN A 128 14.24 13.37 -23.48
CA ASN A 128 13.20 14.40 -23.47
C ASN A 128 11.80 13.88 -23.05
N LYS A 129 11.71 12.61 -22.61
CA LYS A 129 10.44 12.01 -22.17
C LYS A 129 10.24 12.19 -20.67
N TRP A 130 8.96 12.20 -20.28
CA TRP A 130 8.52 12.36 -18.90
C TRP A 130 9.14 11.22 -18.07
N SER A 131 10.02 11.58 -17.12
CA SER A 131 10.77 10.62 -16.32
C SER A 131 9.81 9.72 -15.55
N LYS A 132 9.85 8.42 -15.85
CA LYS A 132 9.27 7.38 -14.99
C LYS A 132 10.14 7.27 -13.74
N ILE A 133 9.53 7.41 -12.57
CA ILE A 133 10.19 7.39 -11.27
C ILE A 133 9.93 6.01 -10.65
N PRO A 134 10.97 5.17 -10.46
CA PRO A 134 10.81 3.88 -9.80
C PRO A 134 10.24 4.03 -8.38
N GLU A 135 9.52 3.02 -7.89
CA GLU A 135 8.98 3.02 -6.52
C GLU A 135 10.10 3.05 -5.45
N GLU A 136 11.29 2.57 -5.80
CA GLU A 136 12.50 2.54 -4.99
C GLU A 136 13.23 3.89 -4.96
N ALA A 137 12.84 4.86 -5.78
CA ALA A 137 13.49 6.16 -5.83
C ALA A 137 13.42 6.85 -4.45
N GLU A 138 14.53 7.41 -4.00
CA GLU A 138 14.62 8.10 -2.70
C GLU A 138 14.40 9.59 -2.85
N VAL A 139 13.51 10.16 -2.04
CA VAL A 139 13.30 11.61 -1.91
C VAL A 139 14.00 12.11 -0.65
N ILE A 140 14.86 13.11 -0.80
CA ILE A 140 15.55 13.79 0.30
C ILE A 140 14.75 15.05 0.65
N LEU A 141 14.12 15.04 1.83
CA LEU A 141 13.40 16.19 2.35
C LEU A 141 14.34 17.26 2.91
N SER A 142 13.82 18.47 3.10
CA SER A 142 14.58 19.63 3.63
C SER A 142 15.20 19.40 5.01
N ASN A 143 14.63 18.49 5.80
CA ASN A 143 15.13 18.09 7.12
C ASN A 143 16.22 16.99 7.04
N GLY A 144 16.64 16.60 5.84
CA GLY A 144 17.63 15.56 5.60
C GLY A 144 17.10 14.12 5.69
N LYS A 145 15.83 13.92 6.06
CA LYS A 145 15.21 12.59 6.05
C LYS A 145 15.03 12.10 4.61
N ARG A 146 15.14 10.78 4.44
CA ARG A 146 14.96 10.10 3.16
C ARG A 146 13.74 9.20 3.23
N PHE A 147 12.95 9.20 2.18
CA PHE A 147 11.79 8.33 2.03
C PHE A 147 11.78 7.77 0.61
N THR A 148 11.40 6.50 0.47
CA THR A 148 11.12 5.91 -0.85
C THR A 148 9.78 6.39 -1.38
N ILE A 149 9.60 6.41 -2.71
CA ILE A 149 8.31 6.75 -3.31
C ILE A 149 7.21 5.78 -2.85
N ALA A 150 7.52 4.50 -2.68
CA ALA A 150 6.59 3.53 -2.11
C ALA A 150 6.12 3.89 -0.70
N THR A 151 7.02 4.34 0.18
CA THR A 151 6.65 4.78 1.53
C THR A 151 5.75 6.01 1.48
N LEU A 152 6.07 6.96 0.60
CA LEU A 152 5.27 8.18 0.43
C LEU A 152 3.87 7.86 -0.11
N LYS A 153 3.77 6.91 -1.05
CA LYS A 153 2.49 6.40 -1.55
C LYS A 153 1.69 5.74 -0.43
N ALA A 154 2.30 4.84 0.35
CA ALA A 154 1.59 4.13 1.43
C ALA A 154 1.07 5.10 2.50
N ASN A 155 1.86 6.11 2.88
CA ASN A 155 1.41 7.15 3.81
C ASN A 155 0.26 7.96 3.21
N TRP A 156 0.36 8.34 1.93
CA TRP A 156 -0.73 9.03 1.24
C TRP A 156 -2.01 8.18 1.19
N GLU A 157 -1.90 6.87 0.94
CA GLU A 157 -3.04 5.94 0.95
C GLU A 157 -3.69 5.85 2.32
N VAL A 158 -2.93 5.75 3.41
CA VAL A 158 -3.47 5.75 4.78
C VAL A 158 -4.13 7.08 5.14
N GLU A 159 -3.54 8.21 4.75
CA GLU A 159 -4.11 9.53 4.99
C GLU A 159 -5.35 9.82 4.15
N ASN A 160 -5.50 9.15 3.01
CA ASN A 160 -6.61 9.30 2.07
C ASN A 160 -7.50 8.05 2.02
N GLU A 161 -7.35 7.16 3.00
CA GLU A 161 -8.22 6.01 3.17
C GLU A 161 -9.58 6.57 3.58
N GLU A 162 -10.51 6.64 2.62
CA GLU A 162 -11.89 6.95 2.93
C GLU A 162 -12.33 5.93 3.98
N PRO A 163 -12.84 6.35 5.15
CA PRO A 163 -13.30 5.40 6.13
C PRO A 163 -14.31 4.47 5.44
N GLU A 164 -14.18 3.16 5.66
CA GLU A 164 -15.17 2.19 5.20
C GLU A 164 -16.43 2.40 6.04
N VAL A 165 -17.19 3.44 5.69
CA VAL A 165 -18.42 3.79 6.35
C VAL A 165 -19.50 2.94 5.70
N ASP A 166 -20.06 1.98 6.45
CA ASP A 166 -21.32 1.29 6.12
C ASP A 166 -22.27 2.30 5.46
N GLU A 167 -22.83 1.98 4.28
CA GLU A 167 -23.59 2.95 3.48
C GLU A 167 -24.67 3.67 4.31
N ILE A 168 -25.26 2.96 5.27
CA ILE A 168 -26.22 3.52 6.24
C ILE A 168 -25.57 4.62 7.08
N THR A 169 -24.39 4.36 7.66
CA THR A 169 -23.66 5.33 8.49
C THR A 169 -23.22 6.56 7.67
N TYR A 170 -22.83 6.36 6.41
CA TYR A 170 -22.46 7.46 5.50
C TYR A 170 -23.66 8.36 5.19
N LEU A 171 -24.80 7.75 4.89
CA LEU A 171 -26.03 8.45 4.58
C LEU A 171 -26.60 9.16 5.81
N GLU A 172 -26.53 8.55 7.00
CA GLU A 172 -26.93 9.19 8.26
C GLU A 172 -26.06 10.41 8.58
N HIS A 173 -24.74 10.31 8.40
CA HIS A 173 -23.83 11.44 8.59
C HIS A 173 -24.11 12.57 7.59
N SER A 174 -24.23 12.25 6.31
CA SER A 174 -24.50 13.22 5.25
C SER A 174 -25.84 13.94 5.44
N ILE A 175 -26.88 13.24 5.92
CA ILE A 175 -28.16 13.84 6.27
C ILE A 175 -28.01 14.80 7.45
N LYS A 176 -27.25 14.40 8.47
CA LYS A 176 -27.03 15.22 9.66
C LYS A 176 -26.24 16.50 9.37
N GLU A 177 -25.23 16.44 8.50
CA GLU A 177 -24.51 17.64 8.04
C GLU A 177 -25.43 18.62 7.32
N LEU A 178 -26.39 18.11 6.55
CA LEU A 178 -27.42 18.95 5.93
C LEU A 178 -28.38 19.52 6.98
N GLU A 179 -28.80 18.75 7.99
CA GLU A 179 -29.60 19.29 9.12
C GLU A 179 -28.85 20.42 9.83
N GLU A 180 -27.58 20.23 10.16
CA GLU A 180 -26.73 21.23 10.81
C GLU A 180 -26.55 22.49 9.95
N LYS A 181 -26.43 22.34 8.61
CA LYS A 181 -26.37 23.47 7.66
C LYS A 181 -27.64 24.32 7.68
N TYR A 182 -28.79 23.72 8.01
CA TYR A 182 -30.10 24.38 8.07
C TYR A 182 -30.63 24.52 9.51
N ASP A 183 -29.75 24.92 10.43
CA ASP A 183 -30.07 25.23 11.84
C ASP A 183 -30.67 24.05 12.63
N GLY A 184 -30.30 22.81 12.27
CA GLY A 184 -30.80 21.59 12.89
C GLY A 184 -32.24 21.25 12.49
N LYS A 185 -32.78 21.89 11.45
CA LYS A 185 -34.13 21.62 10.94
C LYS A 185 -34.11 20.41 10.00
N THR A 186 -35.18 19.64 10.06
CA THR A 186 -35.41 18.50 9.17
C THR A 186 -35.71 18.94 7.75
N PHE A 187 -35.51 18.03 6.78
CA PHE A 187 -35.84 18.27 5.37
C PHE A 187 -37.28 18.79 5.19
N GLU A 188 -38.24 18.22 5.92
CA GLU A 188 -39.65 18.60 5.89
C GLU A 188 -39.90 20.03 6.43
N GLU A 189 -39.12 20.49 7.42
CA GLU A 189 -39.23 21.84 7.97
C GLU A 189 -38.59 22.92 7.07
N VAL A 190 -37.60 22.53 6.26
CA VAL A 190 -36.85 23.44 5.38
C VAL A 190 -37.48 23.50 3.98
N PHE A 191 -37.94 22.36 3.47
CA PHE A 191 -38.40 22.19 2.09
C PHE A 191 -39.82 21.62 1.97
N GLY A 192 -40.49 21.24 3.07
CA GLY A 192 -41.80 20.57 3.04
C GLY A 192 -42.97 21.44 2.57
N ASP A 193 -42.83 22.77 2.60
CA ASP A 193 -43.81 23.72 2.04
C ASP A 193 -43.60 24.01 0.55
N LYS A 194 -42.50 23.51 -0.05
CA LYS A 194 -42.27 23.63 -1.50
C LYS A 194 -42.87 22.41 -2.20
N THR A 195 -43.75 22.65 -3.15
CA THR A 195 -44.32 21.57 -3.97
C THR A 195 -43.20 20.97 -4.83
N ILE A 196 -43.22 19.66 -5.13
CA ILE A 196 -42.20 18.96 -5.96
C ILE A 196 -41.92 19.65 -7.32
N LEU A 197 -42.86 20.49 -7.79
CA LEU A 197 -42.77 21.30 -9.01
C LEU A 197 -42.08 22.67 -8.84
N GLU A 198 -41.80 23.11 -7.61
CA GLU A 198 -41.18 24.39 -7.26
C GLU A 198 -39.69 24.26 -6.91
N LEU A 199 -39.17 23.03 -6.81
CA LEU A 199 -37.75 22.75 -6.71
C LEU A 199 -37.15 22.81 -8.13
N THR A 200 -36.49 23.91 -8.46
CA THR A 200 -35.70 24.03 -9.70
C THR A 200 -34.41 23.20 -9.61
N GLU A 201 -33.79 22.87 -10.75
CA GLU A 201 -32.44 22.25 -10.81
C GLU A 201 -31.36 23.03 -10.02
N GLU A 202 -31.63 24.30 -9.65
CA GLU A 202 -30.78 25.14 -8.81
C GLU A 202 -30.88 24.86 -7.29
N ASP A 203 -31.89 24.12 -6.79
CA ASP A 203 -31.99 23.71 -5.38
C ASP A 203 -31.18 22.40 -5.13
N THR A 204 -29.87 22.48 -5.38
CA THR A 204 -28.92 21.35 -5.34
C THR A 204 -28.96 20.60 -4.00
N ASP A 205 -29.08 21.32 -2.88
CA ASP A 205 -29.14 20.71 -1.54
C ASP A 205 -30.40 19.87 -1.33
N ALA A 206 -31.58 20.33 -1.78
CA ALA A 206 -32.84 19.60 -1.58
C ALA A 206 -32.85 18.28 -2.34
N SER A 207 -32.33 18.28 -3.57
CA SER A 207 -32.23 17.09 -4.42
C SER A 207 -31.25 16.06 -3.85
N VAL A 208 -30.10 16.54 -3.34
CA VAL A 208 -29.08 15.72 -2.69
C VAL A 208 -29.63 15.11 -1.40
N TRP A 209 -30.30 15.91 -0.56
CA TRP A 209 -30.88 15.45 0.70
C TRP A 209 -31.96 14.38 0.48
N LEU A 210 -32.86 14.60 -0.47
CA LEU A 210 -33.91 13.63 -0.79
C LEU A 210 -33.31 12.31 -1.30
N SER A 211 -32.29 12.39 -2.16
CA SER A 211 -31.55 11.21 -2.65
C SER A 211 -30.94 10.41 -1.49
N TYR A 212 -30.33 11.08 -0.51
CA TYR A 212 -29.77 10.42 0.66
C TYR A 212 -30.83 9.74 1.54
N LYS A 213 -31.98 10.38 1.77
CA LYS A 213 -33.10 9.77 2.53
C LYS A 213 -33.64 8.52 1.84
N VAL A 214 -33.88 8.57 0.53
CA VAL A 214 -34.41 7.42 -0.25
C VAL A 214 -33.43 6.24 -0.25
N ARG A 215 -32.13 6.53 -0.40
CA ARG A 215 -31.08 5.51 -0.36
C ARG A 215 -30.94 4.91 1.04
N LEU A 216 -31.06 5.71 2.08
CA LEU A 216 -30.95 5.26 3.48
C LEU A 216 -32.05 4.26 3.82
N GLU A 217 -33.29 4.56 3.42
CA GLU A 217 -34.43 3.65 3.60
C GLU A 217 -34.24 2.33 2.83
N SER A 218 -33.72 2.42 1.60
CA SER A 218 -33.44 1.25 0.77
C SER A 218 -32.34 0.36 1.37
N ALA A 219 -31.26 0.98 1.85
CA ALA A 219 -30.14 0.29 2.50
C ALA A 219 -30.56 -0.37 3.83
N LYS A 220 -31.34 0.33 4.66
CA LYS A 220 -31.92 -0.22 5.91
C LYS A 220 -32.83 -1.41 5.64
N LYS A 221 -33.62 -1.36 4.56
CA LYS A 221 -34.50 -2.47 4.17
C LYS A 221 -33.72 -3.68 3.64
N ALA A 222 -32.65 -3.45 2.87
CA ALA A 222 -31.78 -4.51 2.38
C ALA A 222 -31.01 -5.21 3.51
N ARG A 223 -30.66 -4.51 4.60
CA ARG A 223 -29.98 -5.09 5.77
C ARG A 223 -30.90 -5.94 6.67
N ASN A 224 -32.21 -5.72 6.58
CA ASN A 224 -33.22 -6.39 7.41
C ASN A 224 -33.90 -7.60 6.73
N ASN A 225 -33.55 -7.91 5.48
CA ASN A 225 -33.99 -9.09 4.71
C ASN A 225 -32.85 -10.09 4.56
#